data_AF-A0A024FK68-F1
#
_entry.id   AF-A0A024FK68-F1
#
_cell.length_a   1.000
_cell.length_b   1.000
_cell.length_c   1.000
_cell.angle_alpha   90.00
_cell.angle_beta   90.00
_cell.angle_gamma   90.00
#
_symmetry.space_group_name_H-M   'P 1'
#
loop_
_entity.id
_entity.type
_entity.pdbx_description
1 polymer ?
#
loop_
_entity_poly.entity_id
_entity_poly.type
_entity_poly.pdbx_seq_one_letter_code
_entity_poly.pdbx_strand_id
1 'polypeptide(L)'
;MSESFSVCDEEVYNNLYKSHAESLRNHLYYKFGDLNQAEDVVQDAFIKLWAKCRSVVYEKAVGFLYTIAKNLFIDKIRSKKVALKFEKNTLSIHDHEDPYFHLRTK
;
A
#
# COMPACT_ATOMS: atom_id res chain seq x y z
N MET A 1 -20.57 31.51 4.44
CA MET A 1 -20.54 30.96 3.07
C MET A 1 -19.30 30.09 2.99
N SER A 2 -19.46 28.77 3.01
CA SER A 2 -18.33 27.83 2.90
C SER A 2 -17.91 27.76 1.44
N GLU A 3 -16.73 28.31 1.11
CA GLU A 3 -16.13 28.04 -0.19
C GLU A 3 -15.90 26.54 -0.32
N SER A 4 -16.48 25.94 -1.35
CA SER A 4 -16.26 24.54 -1.68
C SER A 4 -14.87 24.41 -2.31
N PHE A 5 -13.86 24.21 -1.48
CA PHE A 5 -12.51 23.92 -1.96
C PHE A 5 -12.53 22.60 -2.73
N SER A 6 -12.11 22.64 -4.00
CA SER A 6 -11.98 21.42 -4.79
C SER A 6 -10.68 20.72 -4.43
N VAL A 7 -10.74 19.41 -4.22
CA VAL A 7 -9.52 18.59 -4.01
C VAL A 7 -8.62 18.60 -5.25
N CYS A 8 -9.16 18.93 -6.43
CA CYS A 8 -8.36 19.03 -7.66
C CYS A 8 -7.55 20.32 -7.74
N ASP A 9 -7.78 21.27 -6.84
CA ASP A 9 -6.92 22.46 -6.75
C ASP A 9 -5.59 22.05 -6.12
N GLU A 10 -4.50 22.42 -6.78
CA GLU A 10 -3.15 22.07 -6.37
C GLU A 10 -2.80 22.64 -4.99
N GLU A 11 -3.25 23.85 -4.66
CA GLU A 11 -3.00 24.47 -3.36
C GLU A 11 -3.73 23.70 -2.26
N VAL A 12 -5.01 23.37 -2.50
CA VAL A 12 -5.84 22.61 -1.57
C VAL A 12 -5.26 21.21 -1.34
N TYR A 13 -4.86 20.53 -2.42
CA TYR A 13 -4.26 19.21 -2.35
C TYR A 13 -2.91 19.22 -1.61
N ASN A 14 -2.04 20.19 -1.90
CA ASN A 14 -0.76 20.35 -1.23
C ASN A 14 -0.94 20.64 0.27
N ASN A 15 -1.92 21.46 0.64
CA ASN A 15 -2.26 21.72 2.04
C ASN A 15 -2.79 20.47 2.73
N LEU A 16 -3.63 19.68 2.06
CA LEU A 16 -4.12 18.40 2.56
C LEU A 16 -2.96 17.42 2.80
N TYR A 17 -2.02 17.33 1.86
CA TYR A 17 -0.84 16.48 1.98
C TYR A 17 0.02 16.89 3.17
N LYS A 18 0.44 18.16 3.24
CA LYS A 18 1.27 18.68 4.34
C LYS A 18 0.62 18.48 5.71
N SER A 19 -0.70 18.62 5.79
CA SER A 19 -1.43 18.54 7.06
C SER A 19 -1.71 17.10 7.52
N HIS A 20 -1.87 16.13 6.60
CA HIS A 20 -2.38 14.80 6.95
C HIS A 20 -1.44 13.64 6.60
N ALA A 21 -0.46 13.81 5.72
CA ALA A 21 0.42 12.71 5.29
C ALA A 21 1.19 12.10 6.47
N GLU A 22 1.76 12.93 7.35
CA GLU A 22 2.48 12.46 8.53
C GLU A 22 1.58 11.70 9.51
N SER A 23 0.40 12.25 9.82
CA SER A 23 -0.56 11.60 10.72
C SER A 23 -1.00 10.24 10.17
N LEU A 24 -1.29 10.16 8.86
CA LEU A 24 -1.66 8.92 8.21
C LEU A 24 -0.51 7.90 8.21
N ARG A 25 0.72 8.33 7.91
CA ARG A 25 1.93 7.49 7.98
C ARG A 25 2.10 6.91 9.38
N ASN A 26 2.02 7.75 10.41
CA ASN A 26 2.18 7.34 11.80
C ASN A 26 1.06 6.37 12.23
N HIS A 27 -0.17 6.59 11.77
CA HIS A 27 -1.28 5.66 12.01
C HIS A 27 -1.03 4.28 11.40
N LEU A 28 -0.58 4.23 10.13
CA LEU A 28 -0.25 2.96 9.46
C LEU A 28 0.93 2.27 10.12
N TYR A 29 1.99 3.02 10.45
CA TYR A 29 3.17 2.50 11.11
C TYR A 29 2.83 1.90 12.47
N TYR A 30 2.05 2.59 13.31
CA TYR A 30 1.60 2.07 14.60
C TYR A 30 0.80 0.76 14.45
N LYS A 31 0.02 0.64 13.36
CA LYS A 31 -0.85 -0.51 13.12
C LYS A 31 -0.14 -1.73 12.54
N PHE A 32 0.85 -1.51 11.67
CA PHE A 32 1.44 -2.59 10.87
C PHE A 32 2.95 -2.77 11.07
N GLY A 33 3.63 -1.83 11.71
CA GLY A 33 5.02 -1.93 12.15
C GLY A 33 6.10 -1.72 11.08
N ASP A 34 5.73 -1.46 9.83
CA ASP A 34 6.67 -1.24 8.72
C ASP A 34 6.59 0.22 8.24
N LEU A 35 7.62 1.01 8.58
CA LEU A 35 7.65 2.46 8.30
C LEU A 35 7.79 2.72 6.79
N ASN A 36 8.69 2.01 6.11
CA ASN A 36 8.90 2.16 4.67
C ASN A 36 7.62 1.82 3.90
N GLN A 37 6.98 0.71 4.26
CA GLN A 37 5.70 0.34 3.65
C GLN A 37 4.58 1.34 3.97
N ALA A 38 4.58 1.94 5.17
CA ALA A 38 3.63 2.99 5.52
C ALA A 38 3.84 4.24 4.64
N GLU A 39 5.07 4.68 4.42
CA GLU A 39 5.40 5.80 3.54
C GLU A 39 4.94 5.56 2.10
N ASP A 40 5.26 4.38 1.54
CA ASP A 40 4.82 4.00 0.19
C ASP A 40 3.29 4.01 0.08
N VAL A 41 2.59 3.46 1.08
CA VAL A 41 1.12 3.39 1.08
C VAL A 41 0.49 4.78 1.19
N VAL A 42 1.08 5.70 1.96
CA VAL A 42 0.61 7.09 2.01
C VAL A 42 0.73 7.73 0.64
N GLN A 43 1.87 7.61 -0.03
CA GLN A 43 2.06 8.16 -1.38
C GLN A 43 1.03 7.58 -2.37
N ASP A 44 0.87 6.26 -2.40
CA ASP A 44 -0.11 5.57 -3.23
C ASP A 44 -1.55 6.06 -2.96
N ALA A 45 -1.90 6.29 -1.69
CA ALA A 45 -3.22 6.77 -1.29
C ALA A 45 -3.49 8.20 -1.80
N PHE A 46 -2.50 9.08 -1.73
CA PHE A 46 -2.59 10.45 -2.23
C PHE A 46 -2.66 10.50 -3.76
N ILE A 47 -1.88 9.68 -4.47
CA ILE A 47 -1.98 9.53 -5.93
C ILE A 47 -3.41 9.10 -6.32
N LYS A 48 -3.99 8.14 -5.60
CA LYS A 48 -5.37 7.68 -5.83
C LYS A 48 -6.41 8.75 -5.50
N LEU A 49 -6.17 9.58 -4.49
CA LEU A 49 -7.01 10.74 -4.19
C LEU A 49 -6.97 11.75 -5.35
N TRP A 50 -5.78 12.10 -5.84
CA TRP A 50 -5.62 13.02 -6.97
C TRP A 50 -6.36 12.52 -8.22
N ALA A 51 -6.18 11.23 -8.56
CA ALA A 51 -6.88 10.61 -9.69
C ALA A 51 -8.42 10.66 -9.56
N LYS A 52 -8.95 10.74 -8.33
CA LYS A 52 -10.39 10.80 -8.03
C LYS A 52 -10.84 12.16 -7.49
N CYS A 53 -10.02 13.20 -7.60
CA CYS A 53 -10.24 14.48 -6.94
C CYS A 53 -11.60 15.12 -7.28
N ARG A 54 -12.11 14.90 -8.50
CA ARG A 54 -13.42 15.42 -8.95
C ARG A 54 -14.61 14.76 -8.25
N SER A 55 -14.43 13.54 -7.77
CA SER A 55 -15.48 12.75 -7.11
C SER A 55 -15.44 12.84 -5.58
N VAL A 56 -14.33 13.32 -5.03
CA VAL A 56 -14.11 13.40 -3.59
C VAL A 56 -14.28 14.84 -3.14
N VAL A 57 -15.31 15.08 -2.35
CA VAL A 57 -15.53 16.37 -1.67
C VAL A 57 -14.48 16.56 -0.59
N TYR A 58 -14.04 17.80 -0.37
CA TYR A 58 -12.94 18.13 0.55
C TYR A 58 -13.15 17.57 1.96
N GLU A 59 -14.37 17.65 2.49
CA GLU A 59 -14.71 17.17 3.83
C GLU A 59 -14.55 15.65 3.97
N LYS A 60 -14.62 14.92 2.86
CA LYS A 60 -14.47 13.46 2.81
C LYS A 60 -13.05 13.02 2.44
N ALA A 61 -12.17 13.94 2.06
CA ALA A 61 -10.84 13.60 1.56
C ALA A 61 -10.01 12.84 2.60
N VAL A 62 -10.04 13.26 3.87
CA VAL A 62 -9.32 12.58 4.96
C VAL A 62 -9.87 11.17 5.18
N GLY A 63 -11.18 11.01 5.31
CA GLY A 63 -11.80 9.69 5.48
C GLY A 63 -11.54 8.74 4.29
N PHE A 64 -11.51 9.29 3.08
CA PHE A 64 -11.13 8.57 1.87
C PHE A 64 -9.68 8.09 1.95
N LEU A 65 -8.73 8.95 2.32
CA LEU A 65 -7.31 8.60 2.46
C LEU A 65 -7.10 7.45 3.44
N TYR A 66 -7.70 7.51 4.63
CA TYR A 66 -7.59 6.43 5.63
C TYR A 66 -8.16 5.10 5.13
N THR A 67 -9.27 5.15 4.39
CA THR A 67 -9.92 3.96 3.83
C THR A 67 -9.05 3.32 2.74
N ILE A 68 -8.56 4.13 1.80
CA ILE A 68 -7.72 3.66 0.70
C ILE A 68 -6.38 3.15 1.22
N ALA A 69 -5.73 3.88 2.12
CA ALA A 69 -4.46 3.48 2.71
C ALA A 69 -4.57 2.14 3.45
N LYS A 70 -5.62 1.94 4.26
CA LYS A 70 -5.87 0.66 4.94
C LYS A 70 -5.99 -0.49 3.93
N ASN A 71 -6.79 -0.31 2.87
CA ASN A 71 -7.01 -1.35 1.87
C ASN A 71 -5.72 -1.68 1.11
N LEU A 72 -4.99 -0.66 0.67
CA LEU A 72 -3.67 -0.79 0.03
C LEU A 72 -2.68 -1.58 0.90
N PHE A 73 -2.62 -1.26 2.19
CA PHE A 73 -1.71 -1.93 3.11
C PHE A 73 -2.07 -3.42 3.26
N ILE A 74 -3.36 -3.73 3.43
CA ILE A 74 -3.85 -5.12 3.53
C ILE A 74 -3.53 -5.90 2.26
N ASP A 75 -3.69 -5.29 1.09
CA ASP A 75 -3.39 -5.92 -0.19
C ASP A 75 -1.89 -6.20 -0.34
N LYS A 76 -1.01 -5.28 0.10
CA LYS A 76 0.44 -5.50 0.15
C LYS A 76 0.80 -6.68 1.07
N ILE A 77 0.21 -6.76 2.27
CA ILE A 77 0.41 -7.89 3.20
C ILE A 77 -0.06 -9.21 2.56
N ARG A 78 -1.23 -9.23 1.92
CA ARG A 78 -1.76 -10.43 1.25
C ARG A 78 -0.83 -10.90 0.15
N SER A 79 -0.34 -9.98 -0.68
CA SER A 79 0.58 -10.28 -1.78
C SER A 79 1.89 -10.86 -1.27
N LYS A 80 2.48 -10.27 -0.20
CA LYS A 80 3.68 -10.80 0.46
C LYS A 80 3.45 -12.21 1.01
N LYS A 81 2.30 -12.46 1.63
CA LYS A 81 1.95 -13.79 2.15
C LYS A 81 1.84 -14.84 1.04
N VAL A 82 1.30 -14.47 -0.11
CA VAL A 82 1.18 -15.36 -1.27
C VAL A 82 2.56 -15.68 -1.84
N ALA A 83 3.41 -14.68 -2.06
CA ALA A 83 4.79 -14.88 -2.53
C ALA A 83 5.59 -15.85 -1.63
N LEU A 84 5.55 -15.64 -0.31
CA LEU A 84 6.23 -16.51 0.66
C LEU A 84 5.70 -17.96 0.65
N LYS A 85 4.40 -18.16 0.37
CA LYS A 85 3.85 -19.52 0.24
C LYS A 85 4.38 -20.22 -1.01
N PHE A 86 4.51 -19.50 -2.13
CA PHE A 86 5.09 -20.04 -3.35
C PHE A 86 6.56 -20.43 -3.13
N GLU A 87 7.37 -19.55 -2.54
CA GLU A 87 8.78 -19.84 -2.21
C GLU A 87 8.95 -21.08 -1.34
N LYS A 88 8.12 -21.22 -0.28
CA LYS A 88 8.14 -22.41 0.58
C LYS A 88 7.76 -23.68 -0.19
N ASN A 89 6.77 -23.60 -1.08
CA ASN A 89 6.35 -24.75 -1.86
C ASN A 89 7.42 -25.16 -2.88
N THR A 90 8.09 -24.21 -3.53
CA THR A 90 9.20 -24.50 -4.46
C THR A 90 10.39 -25.13 -3.75
N LEU A 91 10.74 -24.68 -2.54
CA LEU A 91 11.80 -25.31 -1.75
C LEU A 91 11.44 -26.75 -1.36
N SER A 92 10.18 -27.00 -0.96
CA SER A 92 9.70 -28.34 -0.63
C SER A 92 9.68 -29.32 -1.82
N ILE A 93 9.65 -28.83 -3.07
CA ILE A 93 9.70 -29.66 -4.27
C ILE A 93 11.14 -30.14 -4.54
N HIS A 94 12.16 -29.36 -4.17
CA HIS A 94 13.57 -29.73 -4.37
C HIS A 94 14.13 -30.72 -3.32
N ASP A 95 13.46 -30.92 -2.17
CA ASP A 95 13.88 -31.91 -1.16
C ASP A 95 13.64 -33.38 -1.61
N HIS A 96 12.98 -33.59 -2.75
CA HIS A 96 12.72 -34.90 -3.35
C HIS A 96 13.51 -35.14 -4.66
N GLU A 97 14.63 -34.45 -4.87
CA GLU A 97 15.55 -34.86 -5.93
C GLU A 97 16.35 -36.08 -5.47
N ASP A 98 16.06 -37.23 -6.08
CA ASP A 98 16.85 -38.46 -5.96
C ASP A 98 18.35 -38.11 -6.19
N PRO A 99 19.24 -38.34 -5.20
CA PRO A 99 20.66 -38.00 -5.31
C PRO A 99 21.37 -38.66 -6.51
N TYR A 100 20.73 -39.63 -7.16
CA TYR A 100 21.23 -40.27 -8.39
C TYR A 100 20.95 -39.49 -9.68
N PHE A 101 20.19 -38.39 -9.66
CA PHE A 101 19.88 -37.63 -10.89
C PHE A 101 21.14 -37.15 -11.64
N HIS A 102 22.20 -36.78 -10.91
CA HIS A 102 23.48 -36.34 -11.49
C HIS A 102 24.37 -37.48 -12.00
N LEU A 103 24.07 -38.74 -11.66
CA LEU A 103 24.86 -39.91 -12.07
C LEU A 103 24.35 -40.53 -13.38
N ARG A 104 23.17 -40.11 -13.86
CA ARG A 104 22.54 -40.65 -15.07
C ARG A 104 22.95 -39.93 -16.35
N THR A 105 23.57 -38.76 -16.23
CA THR A 105 24.18 -38.04 -17.36
C THR A 105 25.68 -38.35 -17.43
N LYS A 106 26.01 -39.57 -17.85
CA LYS A 106 27.32 -39.92 -18.39
C LYS A 106 27.15 -40.90 -19.54
#